data_AF-A0A673JF18-F1
#
_entry.id   AF-A0A673JF18-F1
#
_cell.length_a   1.000
_cell.length_b   1.000
_cell.length_c   1.000
_cell.angle_alpha   90.00
_cell.angle_beta   90.00
_cell.angle_gamma   90.00
#
_symmetry.space_group_name_H-M   'P 1'
#
loop_
_entity.id
_entity.type
_entity.pdbx_description
1 polymer ?
#
loop_
_entity_poly.entity_id
_entity_poly.type
_entity_poly.pdbx_seq_one_letter_code
_entity_poly.pdbx_strand_id
1 'polypeptide(L)'
;MATSLGSNTYNRQNWEDSVCFNDFQTCNTLQTVSKMCLYLRFLKERKTEACQTCSKMKNVCQTCLLDLEYGLPILVRDTGMSIKDDMPRSDVNKEYYTQNMEREIQNSDGTKPVGMLGKAQNPSDMLLKLARTTPYYKRNRPHICSFWVKGECKRGEECPYRHEKPTDPDDPLADQNIKDRYYGISDPVADKLLKRASSMPRLDPPEDKSITTLYIGGLGENVTDSELRPPGQIHYPSDPCFQIHAAIDCLLMWTSKDSLTAAVIDLWG
;
A
#
# COMPACT_ATOMS: atom_id res chain seq x y z
N MET A 1 0.42 -7.51 5.51
CA MET A 1 -0.53 -8.56 6.00
C MET A 1 -1.63 -8.80 4.97
N ALA A 2 -1.60 -9.93 4.24
CA ALA A 2 -2.56 -10.22 3.18
C ALA A 2 -3.96 -10.54 3.75
N THR A 3 -4.84 -9.54 3.77
CA THR A 3 -6.20 -9.64 4.32
C THR A 3 -7.13 -10.56 3.52
N SER A 4 -6.67 -11.05 2.36
CA SER A 4 -7.38 -11.98 1.50
C SER A 4 -7.48 -13.39 2.08
N LEU A 5 -6.53 -13.82 2.93
CA LEU A 5 -6.46 -15.18 3.47
C LEU A 5 -7.40 -15.44 4.65
N GLY A 6 -8.34 -14.53 4.94
CA GLY A 6 -9.26 -14.65 6.07
C GLY A 6 -8.59 -14.47 7.42
N SER A 7 -9.36 -14.66 8.48
CA SER A 7 -8.88 -14.57 9.88
C SER A 7 -8.51 -15.92 10.48
N ASN A 8 -8.82 -17.03 9.79
CA ASN A 8 -8.54 -18.37 10.29
C ASN A 8 -7.09 -18.76 10.02
N THR A 9 -6.47 -19.42 11.00
CA THR A 9 -5.13 -20.00 10.90
C THR A 9 -5.13 -21.25 10.01
N TYR A 10 -6.23 -21.99 10.00
CA TYR A 10 -6.43 -23.16 9.16
C TYR A 10 -7.34 -22.83 7.99
N ASN A 11 -6.78 -22.86 6.78
CA ASN A 11 -7.50 -22.58 5.56
C ASN A 11 -7.43 -23.77 4.59
N ARG A 12 -8.53 -24.06 3.89
CA ARG A 12 -8.58 -25.09 2.86
C ARG A 12 -8.50 -24.43 1.49
N GLN A 13 -7.47 -24.80 0.74
CA GLN A 13 -7.25 -24.35 -0.63
C GLN A 13 -7.47 -25.51 -1.59
N ASN A 14 -8.25 -25.26 -2.64
CA ASN A 14 -8.34 -26.14 -3.79
C ASN A 14 -7.51 -25.53 -4.93
N TRP A 15 -6.79 -26.39 -5.65
CA TRP A 15 -5.94 -26.00 -6.77
C TRP A 15 -6.58 -26.49 -8.06
N GLU A 16 -6.70 -25.59 -9.03
CA GLU A 16 -7.21 -25.90 -10.36
C GLU A 16 -6.26 -25.32 -11.41
N ASP A 17 -5.82 -26.14 -12.35
CA ASP A 17 -5.05 -25.67 -13.50
C ASP A 17 -6.02 -25.02 -14.47
N SER A 18 -5.91 -23.71 -14.67
CA SER A 18 -6.77 -22.98 -15.59
C SER A 18 -6.03 -21.82 -16.24
N VAL A 19 -6.27 -21.61 -17.53
CA VAL A 19 -5.89 -20.34 -18.17
C VAL A 19 -6.60 -19.23 -17.38
N CYS A 20 -5.98 -18.07 -17.19
CA CYS A 20 -6.65 -16.85 -16.69
C CYS A 20 -7.74 -16.36 -17.68
N PHE A 21 -8.74 -17.20 -17.97
CA PHE A 21 -9.96 -16.88 -18.68
C PHE A 21 -10.91 -16.27 -17.66
N ASN A 22 -10.72 -14.97 -17.42
CA ASN A 22 -11.78 -13.97 -17.29
C ASN A 22 -11.15 -12.66 -16.76
N ASP A 23 -11.36 -11.58 -17.51
CA ASP A 23 -11.16 -10.16 -17.22
C ASP A 23 -9.73 -9.65 -16.94
N PHE A 24 -8.82 -10.49 -16.42
CA PHE A 24 -7.44 -10.13 -16.11
C PHE A 24 -6.52 -10.29 -17.32
N GLN A 25 -6.82 -9.56 -18.39
CA GLN A 25 -6.08 -9.58 -19.66
C GLN A 25 -4.68 -8.93 -19.55
N THR A 26 -3.99 -8.97 -18.40
CA THR A 26 -2.63 -8.42 -18.23
C THR A 26 -1.53 -9.43 -18.60
N CYS A 27 -1.82 -10.72 -18.67
CA CYS A 27 -0.92 -11.74 -19.21
C CYS A 27 -1.74 -12.96 -19.61
N ASN A 28 -1.71 -13.35 -20.89
CA ASN A 28 -2.47 -14.50 -21.39
C ASN A 28 -1.74 -15.84 -21.14
N THR A 29 -1.06 -15.98 -20.00
CA THR A 29 -0.32 -17.20 -19.67
C THR A 29 -1.17 -18.19 -18.86
N LEU A 30 -0.96 -19.48 -19.11
CA LEU A 30 -1.52 -20.58 -18.33
C LEU A 30 -0.95 -20.56 -16.91
N GLN A 31 -1.79 -20.63 -15.88
CA GLN A 31 -1.34 -20.63 -14.49
C GLN A 31 -2.17 -21.55 -13.58
N THR A 32 -1.61 -21.86 -12.41
CA THR A 32 -2.33 -22.56 -11.34
C THR A 32 -3.22 -21.57 -10.59
N VAL A 33 -4.53 -21.78 -10.61
CA VAL A 33 -5.50 -20.95 -9.89
C VAL A 33 -5.82 -21.59 -8.55
N SER A 34 -5.57 -20.84 -7.48
CA SER A 34 -5.94 -21.27 -6.12
C SER A 34 -7.30 -20.71 -5.76
N LYS A 35 -8.25 -21.58 -5.42
CA LYS A 35 -9.53 -21.22 -4.82
C LYS A 35 -9.46 -21.46 -3.32
N MET A 36 -9.59 -20.38 -2.56
CA MET A 36 -9.55 -20.40 -1.11
C MET A 36 -10.96 -20.41 -0.53
N CYS A 37 -11.30 -21.48 0.19
CA CYS A 37 -12.54 -21.58 0.94
C CYS A 37 -12.30 -21.05 2.36
N LEU A 38 -12.86 -19.88 2.67
CA LEU A 38 -12.80 -19.31 4.00
C LEU A 38 -13.88 -20.02 4.84
N TYR A 39 -13.48 -20.78 5.87
CA TYR A 39 -14.33 -21.71 6.65
C TYR A 39 -15.63 -21.15 7.28
N LEU A 40 -15.92 -19.86 7.12
CA LEU A 40 -17.22 -19.29 7.47
C LEU A 40 -18.14 -19.38 6.24
N ARG A 41 -19.23 -20.15 6.37
CA ARG A 41 -20.27 -20.38 5.33
C ARG A 41 -20.78 -19.11 4.61
N PHE A 42 -20.58 -17.93 5.21
CA PHE A 42 -21.05 -16.64 4.70
C PHE A 42 -19.94 -15.76 4.10
N LEU A 43 -18.72 -16.27 3.90
CA LEU A 43 -17.66 -15.54 3.23
C LEU A 43 -17.54 -15.92 1.75
N LYS A 44 -17.19 -14.93 0.93
CA LYS A 44 -16.96 -15.14 -0.49
C LYS A 44 -15.71 -15.99 -0.68
N GLU A 45 -15.81 -17.06 -1.47
CA GLU A 45 -14.63 -17.76 -1.96
C GLU A 45 -13.78 -16.82 -2.82
N ARG A 46 -12.50 -16.77 -2.48
CA ARG A 46 -11.52 -15.92 -3.17
C ARG A 46 -10.71 -16.78 -4.10
N LYS A 47 -10.50 -16.27 -5.31
CA LYS A 47 -9.59 -16.85 -6.30
C LYS A 47 -8.43 -15.89 -6.58
N THR A 48 -7.35 -16.41 -7.13
CA THR A 48 -6.27 -15.61 -7.70
C THR A 48 -6.73 -14.99 -9.01
N GLU A 49 -6.60 -13.67 -9.14
CA GLU A 49 -7.00 -12.94 -10.36
C GLU A 49 -5.77 -12.61 -11.21
N ALA A 50 -4.63 -12.35 -10.57
CA ALA A 50 -3.36 -12.05 -11.22
C ALA A 50 -2.39 -13.23 -11.18
N CYS A 51 -1.51 -13.19 -12.19
CA CYS A 51 -0.54 -14.21 -12.47
C CYS A 51 0.66 -14.17 -11.47
N GLN A 52 1.33 -15.28 -11.12
CA GLN A 52 2.47 -15.27 -10.17
C GLN A 52 3.61 -14.37 -10.65
N THR A 53 3.94 -14.41 -11.94
CA THR A 53 4.90 -13.51 -12.58
C THR A 53 4.49 -12.04 -12.42
N CYS A 54 3.22 -11.73 -12.66
CA CYS A 54 2.63 -10.38 -12.54
C CYS A 54 2.67 -9.86 -11.10
N SER A 55 2.35 -10.74 -10.15
CA SER A 55 2.42 -10.50 -8.71
C SER A 55 3.86 -10.22 -8.26
N LYS A 56 4.84 -10.99 -8.75
CA LYS A 56 6.27 -10.81 -8.44
C LYS A 56 6.88 -9.56 -9.06
N MET A 57 6.51 -9.22 -10.30
CA MET A 57 7.00 -8.00 -10.97
C MET A 57 6.63 -6.74 -10.18
N LYS A 58 5.38 -6.67 -9.71
CA LYS A 58 4.86 -5.49 -9.01
C LYS A 58 4.82 -5.63 -7.49
N ASN A 59 5.33 -6.71 -6.87
CA ASN A 59 5.22 -6.99 -5.43
C ASN A 59 3.79 -6.87 -4.86
N VAL A 60 2.80 -7.48 -5.52
CA VAL A 60 1.38 -7.36 -5.14
C VAL A 60 0.72 -8.70 -4.85
N CYS A 61 -0.34 -8.68 -4.04
CA CYS A 61 -1.18 -9.85 -3.81
C CYS A 61 -1.97 -10.25 -5.07
N GLN A 62 -1.94 -11.54 -5.42
CA GLN A 62 -2.63 -12.13 -6.58
C GLN A 62 -4.16 -11.94 -6.60
N THR A 63 -4.81 -11.77 -5.45
CA THR A 63 -6.27 -11.56 -5.35
C THR A 63 -6.65 -10.10 -5.16
N CYS A 64 -5.90 -9.36 -4.34
CA CYS A 64 -6.28 -8.00 -3.94
C CYS A 64 -5.69 -6.90 -4.83
N LEU A 65 -4.58 -7.18 -5.53
CA LEU A 65 -3.75 -6.21 -6.25
C LEU A 65 -3.29 -5.04 -5.36
N LEU A 66 -3.11 -5.33 -4.08
CA LEU A 66 -2.50 -4.42 -3.13
C LEU A 66 -1.07 -4.87 -2.88
N ASP A 67 -0.22 -3.91 -2.58
CA ASP A 67 1.16 -4.14 -2.18
C ASP A 67 1.25 -5.08 -0.97
N LEU A 68 2.27 -5.95 -0.96
CA LEU A 68 2.44 -6.96 0.10
C LEU A 68 3.00 -6.36 1.41
N GLU A 69 3.78 -5.28 1.32
CA GLU A 69 4.44 -4.62 2.45
C GLU A 69 3.46 -3.69 3.17
N TYR A 70 2.92 -2.68 2.46
CA TYR A 70 2.09 -1.62 3.03
C TYR A 70 0.58 -1.90 2.91
N GLY A 71 0.16 -2.80 2.01
CA GLY A 71 -1.27 -3.06 1.76
C GLY A 71 -1.98 -1.90 1.03
N LEU A 72 -1.23 -1.07 0.30
CA LEU A 72 -1.71 0.10 -0.43
C LEU A 72 -1.90 -0.19 -1.93
N PRO A 73 -2.71 0.61 -2.66
CA PRO A 73 -2.79 0.53 -4.11
C PRO A 73 -1.43 0.84 -4.76
N ILE A 74 -1.17 0.23 -5.93
CA ILE A 74 0.09 0.35 -6.68
C ILE A 74 0.43 1.81 -6.96
N LEU A 75 -0.54 2.61 -7.44
CA LEU A 75 -0.33 4.03 -7.72
C LEU A 75 0.15 4.83 -6.49
N VAL A 76 -0.40 4.54 -5.30
CA VAL A 76 0.00 5.24 -4.06
C VAL A 76 1.43 4.88 -3.69
N ARG A 77 1.80 3.60 -3.80
CA ARG A 77 3.16 3.16 -3.52
C ARG A 77 4.16 3.75 -4.52
N ASP A 78 3.87 3.64 -5.81
CA ASP A 78 4.77 4.07 -6.88
C ASP A 78 4.99 5.58 -6.83
N THR A 79 3.97 6.37 -6.45
CA THR A 79 4.10 7.81 -6.18
C THR A 79 4.92 8.10 -4.91
N GLY A 80 4.69 7.37 -3.82
CA GLY A 80 5.46 7.52 -2.57
C GLY A 80 6.94 7.15 -2.72
N MET A 81 7.26 6.16 -3.55
CA MET A 81 8.64 5.70 -3.81
C MET A 81 9.27 6.36 -5.04
N SER A 82 8.53 7.24 -5.74
CA SER A 82 8.95 7.87 -7.00
C SER A 82 9.40 6.87 -8.07
N ILE A 83 8.79 5.68 -8.09
CA ILE A 83 9.08 4.60 -9.05
C ILE A 83 8.14 4.77 -10.24
N LYS A 84 8.70 4.95 -11.44
CA LYS A 84 7.95 4.91 -12.70
C LYS A 84 8.27 3.61 -13.42
N ASP A 85 7.39 2.63 -13.30
CA ASP A 85 7.53 1.37 -14.01
C ASP A 85 6.62 1.37 -15.24
N ASP A 86 7.22 1.67 -16.39
CA ASP A 86 6.55 1.81 -17.68
C ASP A 86 6.36 0.43 -18.35
N MET A 87 5.38 -0.32 -17.86
CA MET A 87 4.99 -1.58 -18.50
C MET A 87 4.20 -1.30 -19.80
N PRO A 88 4.60 -1.90 -20.94
CA PRO A 88 3.92 -1.68 -22.22
C PRO A 88 2.48 -2.20 -22.20
N ARG A 89 1.57 -1.47 -22.88
CA ARG A 89 0.13 -1.80 -22.94
C ARG A 89 -0.29 -2.57 -24.18
N SER A 90 0.39 -2.37 -25.30
CA SER A 90 0.11 -3.09 -26.55
C SER A 90 0.37 -4.59 -26.37
N ASP A 91 -0.52 -5.43 -26.91
CA ASP A 91 -0.54 -6.87 -26.66
C ASP A 91 0.81 -7.56 -26.94
N VAL A 92 1.42 -7.31 -28.10
CA VAL A 92 2.70 -7.93 -28.49
C VAL A 92 3.87 -7.50 -27.60
N ASN A 93 4.03 -6.19 -27.37
CA ASN A 93 5.16 -5.70 -26.55
C ASN A 93 5.05 -6.13 -25.09
N LYS A 94 3.82 -6.30 -24.62
CA LYS A 94 3.51 -6.77 -23.28
C LYS A 94 3.84 -8.24 -23.08
N GLU A 95 3.52 -9.09 -24.05
CA GLU A 95 3.93 -10.50 -24.04
C GLU A 95 5.46 -10.61 -24.06
N TYR A 96 6.13 -9.86 -24.94
CA TYR A 96 7.59 -9.81 -25.02
C TYR A 96 8.22 -9.36 -23.69
N TYR A 97 7.72 -8.28 -23.10
CA TYR A 97 8.19 -7.79 -21.81
C TYR A 97 7.96 -8.83 -20.71
N THR A 98 6.78 -9.45 -20.65
CA THR A 98 6.46 -10.44 -19.62
C THR A 98 7.32 -11.69 -19.75
N GLN A 99 7.59 -12.17 -20.98
CA GLN A 99 8.48 -13.30 -21.23
C GLN A 99 9.92 -13.01 -20.78
N ASN A 100 10.40 -11.79 -20.99
CA ASN A 100 11.74 -11.38 -20.54
C ASN A 100 11.83 -11.31 -19.02
N MET A 101 10.82 -10.72 -18.36
CA MET A 101 10.74 -10.66 -16.90
C MET A 101 10.56 -12.03 -16.27
N GLU A 102 9.79 -12.93 -16.91
CA GLU A 102 9.63 -14.31 -16.45
C GLU A 102 10.97 -15.06 -16.48
N ARG A 103 11.74 -14.91 -17.55
CA ARG A 103 13.10 -15.45 -17.64
C ARG A 103 14.01 -14.88 -16.57
N GLU A 104 13.94 -13.59 -16.27
CA GLU A 104 14.71 -12.96 -15.19
C GLU A 104 14.29 -13.48 -13.80
N ILE A 105 12.97 -13.65 -13.57
CA ILE A 105 12.43 -14.22 -12.33
C ILE A 105 12.90 -15.67 -12.15
N GLN A 106 12.89 -16.48 -13.21
CA GLN A 106 13.38 -17.86 -13.18
C GLN A 106 14.89 -17.94 -12.89
N ASN A 107 15.67 -16.98 -13.39
CA ASN A 107 17.11 -16.88 -13.12
C ASN A 107 17.42 -16.30 -11.73
N SER A 108 16.46 -15.65 -11.09
CA SER A 108 16.57 -15.10 -9.75
C SER A 108 16.19 -16.13 -8.67
N ASP A 109 16.53 -15.85 -7.42
CA ASP A 109 16.12 -16.65 -6.24
C ASP A 109 14.59 -16.69 -6.03
N GLY A 110 13.81 -15.89 -6.78
CA GLY A 110 12.34 -15.92 -6.76
C GLY A 110 11.70 -15.37 -5.48
N THR A 111 12.50 -14.96 -4.50
CA THR A 111 12.11 -14.38 -3.20
C THR A 111 11.88 -12.87 -3.28
N LYS A 112 12.72 -12.15 -4.02
CA LYS A 112 12.65 -10.68 -4.13
C LYS A 112 11.91 -10.25 -5.40
N PRO A 113 11.20 -9.11 -5.38
CA PRO A 113 10.65 -8.53 -6.60
C PRO A 113 11.79 -8.16 -7.55
N VAL A 114 11.58 -8.45 -8.83
CA VAL A 114 12.55 -8.24 -9.90
C VAL A 114 12.37 -6.83 -10.50
N GLY A 115 13.42 -6.28 -11.10
CA GLY A 115 13.37 -4.96 -11.76
C GLY A 115 13.60 -3.77 -10.82
N MET A 116 13.03 -2.62 -11.19
CA MET A 116 13.28 -1.34 -10.50
C MET A 116 12.76 -1.31 -9.06
N LEU A 117 11.69 -2.08 -8.79
CA LEU A 117 11.09 -2.20 -7.46
C LEU A 117 12.02 -2.90 -6.46
N GLY A 118 12.85 -3.85 -6.90
CA GLY A 118 13.84 -4.50 -6.03
C GLY A 118 15.01 -3.58 -5.63
N LYS A 119 15.20 -2.46 -6.34
CA LYS A 119 16.30 -1.49 -6.10
C LYS A 119 15.89 -0.33 -5.20
N ALA A 120 14.60 0.00 -5.16
CA ALA A 120 14.05 1.03 -4.31
C ALA A 120 13.50 0.39 -3.02
N GLN A 121 14.37 0.12 -2.05
CA GLN A 121 13.99 -0.47 -0.76
C GLN A 121 13.84 0.58 0.36
N ASN A 122 13.93 1.88 0.04
CA ASN A 122 13.82 2.91 1.07
C ASN A 122 12.35 3.03 1.51
N PRO A 123 12.03 2.70 2.78
CA PRO A 123 10.67 2.85 3.28
C PRO A 123 10.34 4.34 3.34
N SER A 124 9.29 4.76 2.62
CA SER A 124 8.81 6.14 2.73
C SER A 124 7.84 6.25 3.90
N ASP A 125 8.11 7.19 4.82
CA ASP A 125 7.27 7.50 5.98
C ASP A 125 5.80 7.77 5.61
N MET A 126 5.57 8.50 4.50
CA MET A 126 4.22 8.73 3.97
C MET A 126 3.43 7.42 3.76
N LEU A 127 4.07 6.36 3.25
CA LEU A 127 3.41 5.08 3.01
C LEU A 127 3.13 4.33 4.33
N LEU A 128 4.03 4.43 5.31
CA LEU A 128 3.82 3.87 6.65
C LEU A 128 2.63 4.52 7.36
N LYS A 129 2.52 5.86 7.29
CA LYS A 129 1.40 6.61 7.87
C LYS A 129 0.05 6.32 7.19
N LEU A 130 0.06 6.02 5.89
CA LEU A 130 -1.15 5.63 5.15
C LEU A 130 -1.52 4.15 5.31
N ALA A 131 -0.54 3.29 5.64
CA ALA A 131 -0.73 1.86 5.74
C ALA A 131 -1.74 1.50 6.85
N ARG A 132 -2.55 0.49 6.59
CA ARG A 132 -3.51 -0.01 7.59
C ARG A 132 -2.81 -0.98 8.54
N THR A 133 -2.96 -0.74 9.83
CA THR A 133 -2.46 -1.64 10.89
C THR A 133 -3.33 -2.90 11.07
N THR A 134 -4.65 -2.77 10.89
CA THR A 134 -5.60 -3.88 11.05
C THR A 134 -6.08 -4.44 9.70
N PRO A 135 -6.31 -5.76 9.58
CA PRO A 135 -6.80 -6.36 8.36
C PRO A 135 -8.24 -5.96 8.02
N TYR A 136 -8.51 -5.67 6.74
CA TYR A 136 -9.82 -5.25 6.25
C TYR A 136 -10.65 -6.42 5.69
N TYR A 137 -11.24 -7.22 6.57
CA TYR A 137 -12.02 -8.41 6.18
C TYR A 137 -13.35 -8.11 5.49
N LYS A 138 -13.85 -6.87 5.52
CA LYS A 138 -15.06 -6.47 4.78
C LYS A 138 -14.93 -6.73 3.27
N ARG A 139 -13.69 -6.79 2.74
CA ARG A 139 -13.43 -7.14 1.34
C ARG A 139 -13.85 -8.57 0.99
N ASN A 140 -13.80 -9.50 1.94
CA ASN A 140 -14.09 -10.93 1.71
C ASN A 140 -15.58 -11.26 1.84
N ARG A 141 -16.42 -10.24 2.02
CA ARG A 141 -17.87 -10.41 2.08
C ARG A 141 -18.43 -10.83 0.71
N PRO A 142 -19.52 -11.62 0.67
CA PRO A 142 -20.24 -11.93 -0.55
C PRO A 142 -20.71 -10.68 -1.30
N HIS A 143 -20.89 -10.82 -2.60
CA HIS A 143 -21.55 -9.79 -3.39
C HIS A 143 -23.00 -9.61 -2.94
N ILE A 144 -23.55 -8.45 -3.30
CA ILE A 144 -24.96 -8.14 -3.06
C ILE A 144 -25.82 -9.01 -3.97
N CYS A 145 -26.93 -9.52 -3.43
CA CYS A 145 -27.88 -10.32 -4.20
C CYS A 145 -28.61 -9.41 -5.20
N SER A 146 -28.35 -9.60 -6.50
CA SER A 146 -29.04 -8.85 -7.56
C SER A 146 -30.56 -9.07 -7.56
N PHE A 147 -31.02 -10.27 -7.18
CA PHE A 147 -32.45 -10.59 -7.07
C PHE A 147 -33.11 -9.90 -5.88
N TRP A 148 -32.38 -9.67 -4.79
CA TRP A 148 -32.91 -8.95 -3.63
C TRP A 148 -33.07 -7.47 -3.94
N VAL A 149 -32.09 -6.87 -4.64
CA VAL A 149 -32.19 -5.48 -5.10
C VAL A 149 -33.42 -5.26 -6.02
N LYS A 150 -33.81 -6.29 -6.78
CA LYS A 150 -35.01 -6.30 -7.62
C LYS A 150 -36.31 -6.66 -6.87
N GLY A 151 -36.24 -7.12 -5.62
CA GLY A 151 -37.39 -7.57 -4.83
C GLY A 151 -37.88 -9.00 -5.11
N GLU A 152 -37.13 -9.80 -5.89
CA GLU A 152 -37.55 -11.14 -6.35
C GLU A 152 -36.78 -12.29 -5.64
N CYS A 153 -36.01 -11.99 -4.58
CA CYS A 153 -35.22 -13.01 -3.90
C CYS A 153 -36.12 -13.98 -3.10
N LYS A 154 -36.37 -15.16 -3.66
CA LYS A 154 -37.13 -16.25 -3.02
C LYS A 154 -36.34 -17.05 -1.97
N ARG A 155 -35.03 -16.82 -1.87
CA ARG A 155 -34.13 -17.56 -0.96
C ARG A 155 -34.18 -17.05 0.48
N GLY A 156 -34.78 -15.88 0.73
CA GLY A 156 -34.92 -15.30 2.08
C GLY A 156 -33.61 -15.29 2.87
N GLU A 157 -33.65 -15.76 4.11
CA GLU A 157 -32.50 -15.85 5.03
C GLU A 157 -31.45 -16.92 4.62
N GLU A 158 -31.79 -17.84 3.70
CA GLU A 158 -30.88 -18.88 3.22
C GLU A 158 -29.99 -18.36 2.06
N CYS A 159 -30.24 -17.15 1.58
CA CYS A 159 -29.47 -16.58 0.47
C CYS A 159 -27.99 -16.39 0.86
N PRO A 160 -27.02 -17.01 0.13
CA PRO A 160 -25.60 -16.83 0.41
C PRO A 160 -25.06 -15.41 0.11
N TYR A 161 -25.83 -14.63 -0.65
CA TYR A 161 -25.49 -13.28 -1.05
C TYR A 161 -26.06 -12.26 -0.07
N ARG A 162 -25.43 -11.08 0.00
CA ARG A 162 -25.84 -10.05 0.96
C ARG A 162 -27.10 -9.31 0.52
N HIS A 163 -27.99 -9.09 1.48
CA HIS A 163 -29.23 -8.30 1.34
C HIS A 163 -29.01 -6.90 1.91
N GLU A 164 -28.19 -6.10 1.22
CA GLU A 164 -27.86 -4.72 1.59
C GLU A 164 -27.89 -3.82 0.34
N LYS A 165 -28.12 -2.52 0.52
CA LYS A 165 -28.13 -1.58 -0.61
C LYS A 165 -26.74 -1.54 -1.28
N PRO A 166 -26.64 -1.69 -2.62
CA PRO A 166 -25.40 -1.43 -3.34
C PRO A 166 -24.89 -0.01 -3.13
N THR A 167 -23.60 0.18 -3.34
CA THR A 167 -23.03 1.53 -3.50
C THR A 167 -23.71 2.22 -4.67
N ASP A 168 -24.02 3.50 -4.53
CA ASP A 168 -24.64 4.27 -5.59
C ASP A 168 -23.68 4.35 -6.81
N PRO A 169 -24.19 4.16 -8.04
CA PRO A 169 -23.37 4.14 -9.25
C PRO A 169 -22.70 5.48 -9.55
N ASP A 170 -23.24 6.58 -9.00
CA ASP A 170 -22.67 7.92 -9.14
C ASP A 170 -21.45 8.17 -8.23
N ASP A 171 -21.13 7.25 -7.31
CA ASP A 171 -19.90 7.34 -6.52
C ASP A 171 -18.70 7.04 -7.43
N PRO A 172 -17.73 7.95 -7.59
CA PRO A 172 -16.51 7.70 -8.39
C PRO A 172 -15.71 6.48 -7.90
N LEU A 173 -15.99 5.96 -6.70
CA LEU A 173 -15.38 4.75 -6.17
C LEU A 173 -16.02 3.43 -6.67
N ALA A 174 -17.17 3.49 -7.33
CA ALA A 174 -17.92 2.31 -7.76
C ALA A 174 -17.31 1.64 -9.00
N ASP A 175 -16.80 2.43 -9.96
CA ASP A 175 -16.16 1.94 -11.16
C ASP A 175 -14.67 1.62 -10.90
N GLN A 176 -14.41 0.36 -10.53
CA GLN A 176 -13.05 -0.14 -10.30
C GLN A 176 -12.67 -1.18 -11.35
N ASN A 177 -12.06 -0.72 -12.44
CA ASN A 177 -11.46 -1.61 -13.43
C ASN A 177 -10.18 -2.23 -12.88
N ILE A 178 -10.09 -3.55 -13.03
CA ILE A 178 -8.98 -4.36 -12.55
C ILE A 178 -7.66 -4.01 -13.24
N LYS A 179 -7.70 -3.73 -14.55
CA LYS A 179 -6.50 -3.35 -15.32
C LYS A 179 -5.93 -2.01 -14.85
N ASP A 180 -6.81 -1.05 -14.65
CA ASP A 180 -6.45 0.32 -14.23
C ASP A 180 -5.81 0.32 -12.84
N ARG A 181 -6.36 -0.48 -11.92
CA ARG A 181 -5.77 -0.74 -10.60
C ARG A 181 -4.40 -1.43 -10.66
N TYR A 182 -4.15 -2.30 -11.64
CA TYR A 182 -2.86 -2.99 -11.80
C TYR A 182 -1.78 -2.09 -12.40
N TYR A 183 -2.13 -1.32 -13.44
CA TYR A 183 -1.19 -0.40 -14.09
C TYR A 183 -1.03 0.92 -13.33
N GLY A 184 -1.86 1.18 -12.31
CA GLY A 184 -1.80 2.41 -11.52
C GLY A 184 -2.30 3.63 -12.28
N ILE A 185 -3.27 3.46 -13.18
CA ILE A 185 -3.86 4.55 -13.96
C ILE A 185 -5.27 4.76 -13.43
N SER A 186 -5.68 6.01 -13.18
CA SER A 186 -7.06 6.38 -12.83
C SER A 186 -7.72 5.46 -11.79
N ASP A 187 -7.01 5.14 -10.69
CA ASP A 187 -7.58 4.40 -9.57
C ASP A 187 -8.22 5.39 -8.58
N PRO A 188 -9.56 5.47 -8.48
CA PRO A 188 -10.25 6.42 -7.60
C PRO A 188 -9.94 6.16 -6.12
N VAL A 189 -9.61 4.91 -5.76
CA VAL A 189 -9.18 4.57 -4.40
C VAL A 189 -7.82 5.22 -4.12
N ALA A 190 -6.88 5.10 -5.06
CA ALA A 190 -5.55 5.68 -4.93
C ALA A 190 -5.61 7.20 -4.85
N ASP A 191 -6.41 7.86 -5.70
CA ASP A 191 -6.58 9.31 -5.68
C ASP A 191 -7.10 9.81 -4.33
N LYS A 192 -8.05 9.08 -3.73
CA LYS A 192 -8.57 9.41 -2.38
C LYS A 192 -7.50 9.26 -1.31
N LEU A 193 -6.61 8.27 -1.42
CA LEU A 193 -5.50 8.08 -0.50
C LEU A 193 -4.43 9.15 -0.66
N LEU A 194 -4.12 9.55 -1.89
CA LEU A 194 -3.18 10.63 -2.18
C LEU A 194 -3.71 11.98 -1.70
N LYS A 195 -5.01 12.27 -1.88
CA LYS A 195 -5.68 13.44 -1.29
C LYS A 195 -5.62 13.43 0.24
N ARG A 196 -5.74 12.25 0.86
CA ARG A 196 -5.58 12.12 2.31
C ARG A 196 -4.14 12.41 2.75
N ALA A 197 -3.15 11.90 2.02
CA ALA A 197 -1.75 12.19 2.32
C ALA A 197 -1.41 13.67 2.13
N SER A 198 -1.97 14.34 1.11
CA SER A 198 -1.75 15.77 0.93
C SER A 198 -2.39 16.62 2.03
N SER A 199 -3.46 16.14 2.66
CA SER A 199 -4.09 16.78 3.83
C SER A 199 -3.43 16.43 5.17
N MET A 200 -2.47 15.50 5.17
CA MET A 200 -1.78 15.08 6.38
C MET A 200 -0.85 16.21 6.84
N PRO A 201 -0.74 16.48 8.15
CA PRO A 201 0.15 17.53 8.65
C PRO A 201 1.57 17.26 8.16
N ARG A 202 2.11 18.22 7.41
CA ARG A 202 3.47 18.23 6.92
C ARG A 202 4.21 19.38 7.57
N LEU A 203 5.52 19.22 7.68
CA LEU A 203 6.38 20.29 8.15
C LEU A 203 6.59 21.24 6.98
N ASP A 204 6.04 22.44 7.09
CA ASP A 204 6.27 23.48 6.10
C ASP A 204 7.68 24.07 6.33
N PRO A 205 8.44 24.35 5.26
CA PRO A 205 9.74 25.00 5.39
C PRO A 205 9.55 26.40 6.02
N PRO A 206 10.50 26.88 6.85
CA PRO A 206 10.40 28.20 7.47
C PRO A 206 10.39 29.30 6.38
N GLU A 207 9.58 30.34 6.61
CA GLU A 207 9.47 31.50 5.70
C GLU A 207 10.83 32.19 5.52
N ASP A 208 11.56 32.34 6.62
CA ASP A 208 12.91 32.90 6.63
C ASP A 208 13.98 31.82 6.55
N LYS A 209 14.85 31.95 5.54
CA LYS A 209 15.92 30.96 5.25
C LYS A 209 17.04 30.96 6.30
N SER A 210 17.12 31.97 7.16
CA SER A 210 18.13 32.09 8.23
C SER A 210 17.72 31.41 9.54
N ILE A 211 16.46 31.00 9.69
CA ILE A 211 15.99 30.36 10.91
C ILE A 211 16.48 28.92 10.94
N THR A 212 17.36 28.64 11.89
CA THR A 212 17.88 27.30 12.21
C THR A 212 17.44 26.83 13.59
N THR A 213 16.37 27.43 14.14
CA THR A 213 15.80 27.08 15.45
C THR A 213 14.64 26.10 15.29
N LEU A 214 14.68 24.99 16.03
CA LEU A 214 13.60 24.00 16.12
C LEU A 214 12.92 24.12 17.49
N TYR A 215 11.61 24.34 17.49
CA TYR A 215 10.80 24.30 18.69
C TYR A 215 10.23 22.89 18.88
N ILE A 216 10.44 22.31 20.06
CA ILE A 216 9.89 21.02 20.45
C ILE A 216 8.99 21.26 21.65
N GLY A 217 7.67 21.14 21.44
CA GLY A 217 6.67 21.28 22.48
C GLY A 217 6.23 19.92 23.05
N GLY A 218 5.76 19.92 24.29
CA GLY A 218 5.15 18.74 24.92
C GLY A 218 6.16 17.72 25.44
N LEU A 219 7.36 18.17 25.82
CA LEU A 219 8.32 17.34 26.54
C LEU A 219 7.76 17.09 27.96
N GLY A 220 7.63 15.82 28.33
CA GLY A 220 7.29 15.47 29.71
C GLY A 220 8.44 15.82 30.65
N GLU A 221 8.14 16.01 31.94
CA GLU A 221 9.13 16.37 32.99
C GLU A 221 10.27 15.35 33.17
N ASN A 222 10.15 14.16 32.57
CA ASN A 222 11.09 13.04 32.72
C ASN A 222 12.19 12.99 31.64
N VAL A 223 12.14 13.85 30.62
CA VAL A 223 13.11 13.79 29.51
C VAL A 223 14.37 14.57 29.88
N THR A 224 15.53 13.92 29.79
CA THR A 224 16.82 14.57 30.10
C THR A 224 17.53 15.07 28.84
N ASP A 225 18.39 16.11 28.99
CA ASP A 225 19.19 16.68 27.88
C ASP A 225 20.00 15.61 27.13
N SER A 226 20.45 14.57 27.84
CA SER A 226 21.23 13.48 27.26
C SER A 226 20.42 12.58 26.31
N GLU A 227 19.09 12.53 26.46
CA GLU A 227 18.19 11.76 25.59
C GLU A 227 17.74 12.57 24.37
N LEU A 228 17.68 13.91 24.49
CA LEU A 228 17.39 14.82 23.38
C LEU A 228 18.58 15.03 22.46
N ARG A 229 19.78 14.68 22.92
CA ARG A 229 20.98 14.70 22.10
C ARG A 229 20.92 13.52 21.13
N PRO A 230 20.91 13.75 19.81
CA PRO A 230 20.93 12.66 18.86
C PRO A 230 22.18 11.77 19.12
N PRO A 231 22.05 10.43 19.09
CA PRO A 231 23.18 9.53 19.30
C PRO A 231 24.28 9.89 18.31
N GLY A 232 25.48 10.12 18.85
CA GLY A 232 26.58 10.75 18.13
C GLY A 232 26.93 10.06 16.80
N GLN A 233 27.33 10.91 15.85
CA GLN A 233 28.11 10.61 14.64
C GLN A 233 27.43 9.77 13.55
N ILE A 234 26.70 10.42 12.63
CA ILE A 234 26.90 10.16 11.18
C ILE A 234 26.77 11.44 10.32
N HIS A 235 26.02 12.49 10.68
CA HIS A 235 25.71 13.57 9.71
C HIS A 235 25.92 15.04 10.11
N TYR A 236 26.29 15.39 11.35
CA TYR A 236 26.21 16.79 11.81
C TYR A 236 27.55 17.32 12.36
N PRO A 237 28.15 18.36 11.75
CA PRO A 237 29.49 18.86 12.11
C PRO A 237 29.53 19.80 13.33
N SER A 238 28.42 20.05 14.03
CA SER A 238 28.40 20.93 15.21
C SER A 238 27.26 20.59 16.16
N ASP A 239 27.54 20.61 17.45
CA ASP A 239 26.56 20.45 18.52
C ASP A 239 25.50 21.58 18.46
N PRO A 240 24.19 21.28 18.53
CA PRO A 240 23.19 22.31 18.69
C PRO A 240 23.32 22.98 20.07
N CYS A 241 23.12 24.30 20.11
CA CYS A 241 23.04 25.02 21.38
C CYS A 241 21.63 24.81 21.97
N PHE A 242 21.56 24.16 23.12
CA PHE A 242 20.31 23.86 23.82
C PHE A 242 19.94 25.02 24.76
N GLN A 243 18.74 25.60 24.57
CA GLN A 243 18.12 26.47 25.57
C GLN A 243 16.76 25.90 25.95
N ILE A 244 16.71 25.26 27.12
CA ILE A 244 15.46 24.74 27.70
C ILE A 244 14.73 25.93 28.33
N HIS A 245 13.58 26.29 27.79
CA HIS A 245 12.72 27.35 28.32
C HIS A 245 11.51 26.66 28.98
N ALA A 246 11.60 26.49 30.31
CA ALA A 246 10.61 25.85 31.18
C ALA A 246 10.44 24.32 30.99
N ALA A 247 9.91 23.67 32.02
CA ALA A 247 9.88 22.20 32.21
C ALA A 247 9.12 21.38 31.16
N ILE A 248 8.55 22.00 30.12
CA ILE A 248 7.66 21.35 29.14
C ILE A 248 8.10 21.60 27.68
N ASP A 249 8.93 22.62 27.42
CA ASP A 249 9.29 23.05 26.07
C ASP A 249 10.82 23.21 25.91
N CYS A 250 11.33 22.87 24.72
CA CYS A 250 12.76 23.03 24.40
C CYS A 250 12.95 23.74 23.05
N LEU A 251 13.94 24.63 23.01
CA LEU A 251 14.39 25.29 21.78
C LEU A 251 15.80 24.78 21.44
N LEU A 252 15.93 24.20 20.24
CA LEU A 252 17.20 23.71 19.71
C LEU A 252 17.68 24.64 18.60
N MET A 253 18.91 25.16 18.73
CA MET A 253 19.52 25.96 17.68
C MET A 253 20.60 25.18 16.95
N TRP A 254 20.47 25.06 15.63
CA TRP A 254 21.45 24.39 14.77
C TRP A 254 22.34 25.41 14.03
N THR A 255 23.57 25.02 13.68
CA THR A 255 24.49 25.91 12.94
C THR A 255 24.24 25.91 11.43
N SER A 256 23.69 24.82 10.89
CA SER A 256 23.43 24.63 9.46
C SER A 256 21.98 24.25 9.21
N LYS A 257 21.41 24.81 8.15
CA LYS A 257 20.04 24.53 7.69
C LYS A 257 19.87 23.09 7.25
N ASP A 258 20.85 22.54 6.52
CA ASP A 258 20.79 21.16 6.03
C ASP A 258 20.73 20.18 7.20
N SER A 259 21.44 20.52 8.28
CA SER A 259 21.44 19.76 9.53
C SER A 259 20.10 19.82 10.25
N LEU A 260 19.48 21.01 10.33
CA LEU A 260 18.12 21.14 10.88
C LEU A 260 17.10 20.37 10.04
N THR A 261 17.14 20.49 8.71
CA THR A 261 16.15 19.81 7.85
C THR A 261 16.26 18.29 7.95
N ALA A 262 17.47 17.75 8.03
CA ALA A 262 17.67 16.31 8.19
C ALA A 262 17.26 15.85 9.60
N ALA A 263 17.59 16.60 10.66
CA ALA A 263 17.16 16.27 12.03
C ALA A 263 15.63 16.32 12.18
N VAL A 264 14.96 17.26 11.51
CA VAL A 264 13.49 17.34 11.47
C VAL A 264 12.88 16.13 10.76
N ILE A 265 13.50 15.66 9.67
CA ILE A 265 13.08 14.43 8.98
C ILE A 265 13.32 13.21 9.85
N ASP A 266 14.46 13.11 10.56
CA ASP A 266 14.78 11.96 11.40
C ASP A 266 13.93 11.87 12.68
N LEU A 267 13.51 13.01 13.24
CA LEU A 267 12.70 13.07 14.47
C LEU A 267 11.19 12.90 14.22
N TRP A 268 10.70 13.23 13.01
CA TRP A 268 9.26 13.28 12.68
C TRP A 268 8.84 12.45 11.46
N GLY A 269 9.80 11.91 10.71
CA GLY A 269 9.61 10.91 9.65
C GLY A 269 9.78 9.49 10.17
#